data_AF-A0A8S3WIY9-F1
#
_entry.id   AF-A0A8S3WIY9-F1
#
_cell.length_a   1.000
_cell.length_b   1.000
_cell.length_c   1.000
_cell.angle_alpha   90.00
_cell.angle_beta   90.00
_cell.angle_gamma   90.00
#
_symmetry.space_group_name_H-M   'P 1'
#
loop_
_entity.id
_entity.type
_entity.pdbx_description
1 polymer ?
#
loop_
_entity_poly.entity_id
_entity_poly.type
_entity_poly.pdbx_seq_one_letter_code
_entity_poly.pdbx_strand_id
1 'polypeptide(L)'
;MPLEFNGTEHLDKSKDVSLTASKVNDNVRLFGTASINGYKENNNFPKPTGPTYNSITGSAGVITEAGHSASVEARHIPNFGNQVTAATNINVLKTDTHKIDVNAFTTK
;
A
#
# COMPACT_ATOMS: atom_id res chain seq x y z
N MET A 1 -12.23 10.84 -10.15
CA MET A 1 -11.18 9.96 -9.62
C MET A 1 -11.89 8.71 -9.13
N PRO A 2 -11.63 7.50 -9.66
CA PRO A 2 -12.16 6.28 -9.07
C PRO A 2 -11.68 6.12 -7.63
N LEU A 3 -12.64 5.85 -6.75
CA LEU A 3 -12.44 5.49 -5.34
C LEU A 3 -12.92 4.05 -5.18
N GLU A 4 -12.03 3.20 -4.71
CA GLU A 4 -12.28 1.78 -4.52
C GLU A 4 -12.13 1.46 -3.04
N PHE A 5 -13.20 0.93 -2.46
CA PHE A 5 -13.19 0.40 -1.10
C PHE A 5 -13.13 -1.12 -1.18
N ASN A 6 -12.17 -1.71 -0.49
CA ASN A 6 -12.01 -3.16 -0.42
C ASN A 6 -11.91 -3.60 1.04
N GLY A 7 -12.66 -4.64 1.39
CA GLY A 7 -12.71 -5.22 2.73
C GLY A 7 -12.65 -6.74 2.65
N THR A 8 -11.80 -7.36 3.47
CA THR A 8 -11.76 -8.82 3.61
C THR A 8 -11.85 -9.20 5.08
N GLU A 9 -12.54 -10.30 5.37
CA GLU A 9 -12.66 -10.84 6.72
C GLU A 9 -11.94 -12.20 6.78
N HIS A 10 -11.10 -12.37 7.79
CA HIS A 10 -10.33 -13.58 8.03
C HIS A 10 -11.12 -14.56 8.91
N LEU A 11 -10.69 -15.82 8.91
CA LEU A 11 -11.27 -16.89 9.74
C LEU A 11 -11.26 -16.56 11.26
N ASP A 12 -10.35 -15.71 11.70
CA ASP A 12 -10.22 -15.26 13.09
C ASP A 12 -11.06 -14.00 13.40
N LYS A 13 -11.97 -13.63 12.51
CA LYS A 13 -12.85 -12.43 12.55
C LYS A 13 -12.10 -11.10 12.52
N SER A 14 -10.81 -11.09 12.16
CA SER A 14 -10.13 -9.85 11.83
C SER A 14 -10.53 -9.37 10.44
N LYS A 15 -10.55 -8.05 10.25
CA LYS A 15 -10.91 -7.40 8.99
C LYS A 15 -9.73 -6.60 8.47
N ASP A 16 -9.46 -6.74 7.18
CA ASP A 16 -8.59 -5.82 6.45
C ASP A 16 -9.48 -4.89 5.65
N VAL A 17 -9.25 -3.59 5.78
CA VAL A 17 -10.01 -2.54 5.10
C VAL A 17 -9.03 -1.65 4.37
N SER A 18 -9.28 -1.39 3.10
CA SER A 18 -8.47 -0.50 2.28
C SER A 18 -9.33 0.42 1.43
N LEU A 19 -8.84 1.65 1.27
CA LEU A 19 -9.37 2.65 0.38
C LEU A 19 -8.27 3.00 -0.61
N THR A 20 -8.54 2.82 -1.90
CA THR A 20 -7.63 3.22 -2.97
C THR A 20 -8.28 4.30 -3.81
N ALA A 21 -7.56 5.38 -4.04
CA ALA A 21 -7.91 6.41 -5.00
C ALA A 21 -6.87 6.41 -6.11
N SER A 22 -7.30 6.47 -7.37
CA SER A 22 -6.37 6.68 -8.48
C SER A 22 -6.90 7.71 -9.46
N LYS A 23 -5.98 8.34 -10.18
CA LYS A 23 -6.28 9.26 -11.27
C LYS A 23 -5.30 9.00 -12.39
N VAL A 24 -5.84 8.74 -13.58
CA VAL A 24 -5.05 8.64 -14.80
C VAL A 24 -5.19 9.96 -15.54
N ASN A 25 -4.05 10.58 -15.86
CA ASN A 25 -3.95 11.73 -16.75
C ASN A 25 -2.98 11.36 -17.86
N ASP A 26 -3.49 11.25 -19.09
CA ASP A 26 -2.73 10.85 -20.27
C ASP A 26 -1.84 9.63 -19.96
N ASN A 27 -0.54 9.86 -19.82
CA ASN A 27 0.47 8.82 -19.66
C ASN A 27 0.93 8.61 -18.21
N VAL A 28 0.26 9.22 -17.23
CA VAL A 28 0.62 9.16 -15.81
C VAL A 28 -0.57 8.75 -14.96
N ARG A 29 -0.42 7.67 -14.20
CA ARG A 29 -1.33 7.23 -13.15
C ARG A 29 -0.80 7.65 -11.79
N LEU A 30 -1.53 8.55 -11.14
CA LEU A 30 -1.41 8.86 -9.72
C LEU A 30 -2.27 7.86 -8.93
N PHE A 31 -1.76 7.35 -7.82
CA PHE A 31 -2.54 6.51 -6.91
C PHE A 31 -2.19 6.82 -5.46
N GLY A 32 -3.17 6.59 -4.59
CA GLY A 32 -3.02 6.64 -3.16
C GLY A 32 -3.86 5.54 -2.52
N THR A 33 -3.32 4.92 -1.49
CA THR A 33 -4.00 3.85 -0.75
C THR A 33 -3.87 4.13 0.74
N ALA A 34 -4.96 3.93 1.48
CA ALA A 34 -4.95 3.87 2.93
C ALA A 34 -5.55 2.52 3.33
N SER A 35 -4.91 1.80 4.24
CA SER A 35 -5.42 0.51 4.72
C SER A 35 -5.19 0.31 6.21
N ILE A 36 -6.08 -0.47 6.80
CA ILE A 36 -5.99 -0.97 8.16
C ILE A 36 -6.07 -2.49 8.04
N ASN A 37 -5.05 -3.18 8.54
CA ASN A 37 -4.98 -4.64 8.53
C ASN A 37 -5.24 -5.19 9.92
N GLY A 38 -5.95 -6.31 9.99
CA GLY A 38 -6.17 -7.09 11.20
C GLY A 38 -7.08 -6.42 12.23
N TYR A 39 -7.99 -5.54 11.80
CA TYR A 39 -8.91 -4.86 12.69
C TYR A 39 -9.89 -5.85 13.33
N LYS A 40 -9.99 -5.87 14.66
CA LYS A 40 -10.95 -6.72 15.40
C LYS A 40 -11.95 -5.85 16.16
N GLU A 41 -13.24 -6.11 15.92
CA GLU A 41 -14.31 -5.52 16.71
C GLU A 41 -14.36 -6.19 18.10
N ASN A 42 -14.35 -5.36 19.15
CA ASN A 42 -14.12 -5.70 20.58
C ASN A 42 -15.06 -6.74 21.23
N ASN A 43 -15.95 -7.41 20.49
CA ASN A 43 -17.03 -8.20 21.08
C ASN A 43 -16.68 -9.65 21.46
N ASN A 44 -15.43 -10.12 21.32
CA ASN A 44 -15.08 -11.54 21.55
C ASN A 44 -13.81 -11.83 22.41
N PHE A 45 -13.41 -10.92 23.34
CA PHE A 45 -12.42 -11.10 24.46
C PHE A 45 -10.96 -11.54 24.12
N PRO A 46 -9.97 -11.39 25.03
CA PRO A 46 -9.42 -10.16 25.59
C PRO A 46 -7.96 -9.92 25.12
N LYS A 47 -7.62 -8.69 24.73
CA LYS A 47 -6.34 -8.10 25.15
C LYS A 47 -6.68 -6.82 25.89
N PRO A 48 -6.62 -6.82 27.24
CA PRO A 48 -6.97 -5.65 28.06
C PRO A 48 -6.14 -4.39 27.74
N THR A 49 -5.01 -4.54 27.04
CA THR A 49 -4.04 -3.48 26.76
C THR A 49 -3.46 -3.52 25.34
N GLY A 50 -3.98 -4.38 24.46
CA GLY A 50 -3.45 -4.59 23.11
C GLY A 50 -4.18 -3.73 22.06
N PRO A 51 -3.48 -3.24 21.02
CA PRO A 51 -4.09 -2.50 19.93
C PRO A 51 -5.08 -3.38 19.14
N THR A 52 -6.17 -2.78 18.67
CA THR A 52 -7.29 -3.45 17.98
C THR A 52 -7.02 -3.75 16.50
N TYR A 53 -5.82 -3.46 16.01
CA TYR A 53 -5.39 -3.64 14.62
C TYR A 53 -3.92 -4.10 14.58
N ASN A 54 -3.52 -4.73 13.47
CA ASN A 54 -2.14 -5.21 13.26
C ASN A 54 -1.24 -4.14 12.63
N SER A 55 -1.76 -3.41 11.64
CA SER A 55 -1.02 -2.29 11.02
C SER A 55 -1.93 -1.29 10.36
N ILE A 56 -1.51 -0.03 10.31
CA ILE A 56 -2.11 1.01 9.47
C ILE A 56 -1.09 1.35 8.39
N THR A 57 -1.50 1.37 7.13
CA THR A 57 -0.63 1.68 6.00
C THR A 57 -1.22 2.81 5.18
N GLY A 58 -0.38 3.74 4.75
CA GLY A 58 -0.73 4.79 3.80
C GLY A 58 0.34 4.85 2.73
N SER A 59 -0.05 4.82 1.47
CA SER A 59 0.89 4.92 0.35
C SER A 59 0.40 5.89 -0.70
N ALA A 60 1.33 6.50 -1.41
CA ALA A 60 1.05 7.28 -2.60
C ALA A 60 2.14 7.04 -3.63
N GLY A 61 1.78 7.11 -4.91
CA GLY A 61 2.75 6.92 -5.97
C GLY A 61 2.26 7.37 -7.33
N VAL A 62 3.20 7.30 -8.26
CA VAL A 62 3.02 7.60 -9.68
C VAL A 62 3.57 6.45 -10.49
N ILE A 63 2.88 6.13 -11.59
CA ILE A 63 3.33 5.18 -12.60
C ILE A 63 3.12 5.83 -13.95
N THR A 64 4.10 5.74 -14.84
CA THR A 64 3.99 6.24 -16.21
C THR A 64 3.81 5.09 -17.20
N GLU A 65 3.21 5.34 -18.36
CA GLU A 65 3.07 4.32 -19.43
C GLU A 65 4.42 3.84 -20.00
N ALA A 66 5.45 4.68 -19.91
CA ALA A 66 6.83 4.30 -20.21
C ALA A 66 7.35 3.18 -19.27
N GLY A 67 6.69 2.98 -18.12
CA GLY A 67 6.98 1.93 -17.15
C GLY A 67 7.72 2.44 -15.92
N HIS A 68 8.05 3.73 -15.84
CA HIS A 68 8.66 4.31 -14.64
C HIS A 68 7.64 4.41 -13.51
N SER A 69 8.06 4.16 -12.28
CA SER A 69 7.24 4.39 -11.11
C SER A 69 8.03 4.93 -9.93
N ALA A 70 7.33 5.63 -9.06
CA ALA A 70 7.84 6.06 -7.77
C ALA A 70 6.70 6.00 -6.76
N SER A 71 6.95 5.47 -5.58
CA SER A 71 5.97 5.40 -4.50
C SER A 71 6.62 5.54 -3.15
N VAL A 72 5.85 6.11 -2.22
CA VAL A 72 6.18 6.12 -0.79
C VAL A 72 5.06 5.42 -0.05
N GLU A 73 5.42 4.60 0.92
CA GLU A 73 4.53 3.91 1.85
C GLU A 73 4.98 4.22 3.27
N ALA A 74 4.05 4.62 4.12
CA ALA A 74 4.24 4.70 5.56
C ALA A 74 3.36 3.63 6.22
N ARG A 75 3.92 2.89 7.17
CA ARG A 75 3.24 1.84 7.91
C ARG A 75 3.48 2.02 9.40
N HIS A 76 2.42 2.02 10.18
CA HIS A 76 2.50 1.94 11.64
C HIS A 76 2.12 0.54 12.10
N ILE A 77 3.03 -0.10 12.85
CA ILE A 77 2.79 -1.39 13.49
C ILE A 77 2.84 -1.16 15.00
N PRO A 78 1.74 -1.36 15.73
CA PRO A 78 1.73 -1.14 17.16
C PRO A 78 2.72 -2.06 17.89
N ASN A 79 3.40 -1.53 18.91
CA ASN A 79 4.47 -2.20 19.67
C ASN A 79 5.72 -2.59 18.86
N PHE A 80 5.83 -2.17 17.60
CA PHE A 80 7.03 -2.34 16.77
C PHE A 80 7.60 -0.99 16.33
N GLY A 81 6.75 -0.11 15.79
CA GLY A 81 7.15 1.24 15.38
C GLY A 81 6.57 1.67 14.04
N ASN A 82 7.15 2.73 13.50
CA ASN A 82 6.82 3.27 12.18
C ASN A 82 7.85 2.76 11.16
N GLN A 83 7.37 2.38 9.99
CA GLN A 83 8.19 2.05 8.83
C GLN A 83 7.84 3.01 7.71
N VAL A 84 8.85 3.49 6.99
CA VAL A 84 8.67 4.26 5.75
C VAL A 84 9.46 3.60 4.65
N THR A 85 8.77 3.17 3.61
CA THR A 85 9.34 2.58 2.42
C THR A 85 9.23 3.57 1.27
N ALA A 86 10.34 3.87 0.61
CA ALA A 86 10.35 4.54 -0.68
C ALA A 86 10.80 3.52 -1.74
N ALA A 87 10.07 3.45 -2.85
CA ALA A 87 10.36 2.56 -3.96
C ALA A 87 10.30 3.32 -5.28
N THR A 88 11.20 2.99 -6.19
CA THR A 88 11.22 3.51 -7.55
C THR A 88 11.52 2.39 -8.53
N ASN A 89 10.92 2.51 -9.71
CA ASN A 89 11.22 1.68 -10.87
C ASN A 89 11.54 2.59 -12.04
N ILE A 90 12.62 2.28 -12.76
CA ILE A 90 13.00 2.97 -13.98
C ILE A 90 13.12 1.94 -15.09
N ASN A 91 12.31 2.07 -16.12
CA ASN A 91 12.47 1.31 -17.36
C ASN A 91 13.58 1.95 -18.20
N VAL A 92 14.71 1.27 -18.33
CA VAL A 92 15.91 1.80 -19.02
C VAL A 92 15.92 1.41 -20.50
N LEU A 93 15.25 0.32 -20.86
CA LEU A 93 15.13 -0.12 -22.25
C LEU A 93 13.77 -0.78 -22.47
N LYS A 94 13.03 -0.28 -23.46
CA LYS A 94 11.78 -0.88 -23.94
C LYS A 94 11.85 -1.04 -25.45
N THR A 95 11.91 -2.27 -25.91
CA THR A 95 11.80 -2.67 -27.33
C THR A 95 10.69 -3.71 -27.46
N ASP A 96 10.34 -4.11 -28.67
CA ASP A 96 9.28 -5.11 -28.90
C ASP A 96 9.61 -6.49 -28.30
N THR A 97 10.90 -6.80 -28.12
CA THR A 97 11.37 -8.11 -27.65
C THR A 97 12.15 -8.07 -26.33
N HIS A 98 12.54 -6.88 -25.85
CA HIS A 98 13.35 -6.73 -24.64
C HIS A 98 12.88 -5.59 -23.75
N LYS A 99 12.87 -5.85 -22.45
CA LYS A 99 12.61 -4.89 -21.39
C LYS A 99 13.71 -4.97 -20.33
N ILE A 100 14.29 -3.83 -19.95
CA ILE A 100 15.26 -3.74 -18.85
C ILE A 100 14.73 -2.74 -17.84
N ASP A 101 14.48 -3.22 -16.62
CA ASP A 101 13.98 -2.43 -15.51
C ASP A 101 15.01 -2.36 -14.38
N VAL A 102 15.16 -1.19 -13.79
CA VAL A 102 15.93 -0.98 -12.57
C VAL A 102 14.94 -0.68 -11.44
N ASN A 103 14.95 -1.51 -10.40
CA ASN A 103 14.16 -1.33 -9.21
C ASN A 103 15.06 -0.91 -8.05
N ALA A 104 14.67 0.13 -7.33
CA ALA A 104 15.32 0.53 -6.08
C ALA A 104 14.26 0.71 -5.00
N PHE A 105 14.57 0.25 -3.79
CA PHE A 105 13.74 0.49 -2.63
C PHE A 105 14.59 0.70 -1.38
N THR A 106 14.05 1.44 -0.44
CA THR A 106 14.63 1.62 0.90
C THR A 106 13.50 1.60 1.91
N THR A 107 13.74 0.98 3.05
CA THR A 107 12.83 0.98 4.20
C THR A 107 13.59 1.45 5.42
N LYS A 108 12.99 2.33 6.21
CA LYS A 108 13.48 2.75 7.51
C LYS A 108 12.42 2.54 8.56
#